data_AF-A0A3N5JLI0-F1
#
_entry.id   AF-A0A3N5JLI0-F1
#
_cell.length_a   1.000
_cell.length_b   1.000
_cell.length_c   1.000
_cell.angle_alpha   90.00
_cell.angle_beta   90.00
_cell.angle_gamma   90.00
#
_symmetry.space_group_name_H-M   'P 1'
#
loop_
_entity.id
_entity.type
_entity.pdbx_description
1 polymer ?
#
loop_
_entity_poly.entity_id
_entity_poly.type
_entity_poly.pdbx_seq_one_letter_code
_entity_poly.pdbx_strand_id
1 'polypeptide(L)'
;MSGKKIWAGRFSAQTDPLMEQFGNSLDIDRHLFDADIAVNKEWAQALAEIGVYNQNEADQVALTLDQIQSDFHQGRIHVPEMVEDIHSANEKWLTERLGRLGEKIHTGRSRN
;
A
#
# COMPACT_ATOMS: atom_id res chain seq x y z
N MET A 1 -13.91 5.31 1.43
CA MET A 1 -13.46 6.48 2.23
C MET A 1 -12.04 6.81 1.77
N SER A 2 -11.92 7.56 0.67
CA SER A 2 -10.63 7.79 0.01
C SER A 2 -9.98 9.08 0.55
N GLY A 3 -8.74 9.00 1.04
CA GLY A 3 -7.92 10.17 1.41
C GLY A 3 -7.42 10.26 2.86
N LYS A 4 -7.70 9.30 3.75
CA LYS A 4 -7.14 9.30 5.11
C LYS A 4 -5.83 8.52 5.18
N LYS A 5 -4.79 9.12 5.78
CA LYS A 5 -3.51 8.46 6.07
C LYS A 5 -3.74 7.26 7.00
N ILE A 6 -2.89 6.24 6.86
CA ILE A 6 -3.03 4.95 7.56
C ILE A 6 -3.04 5.13 9.09
N TRP A 7 -2.28 6.10 9.61
CA TRP A 7 -2.15 6.39 11.05
C TRP A 7 -3.04 7.53 11.56
N ALA A 8 -3.76 8.25 10.70
CA ALA A 8 -4.48 9.45 11.09
C ALA A 8 -5.71 9.19 11.99
N GLY A 9 -6.11 7.94 12.18
CA GLY A 9 -7.34 7.57 12.89
C GLY A 9 -7.44 8.03 14.36
N ARG A 10 -6.33 8.45 14.98
CA ARG A 10 -6.29 8.92 16.38
C ARG A 10 -6.21 10.44 16.55
N PHE A 11 -6.11 11.20 15.46
CA PHE A 11 -6.00 12.65 15.52
C PHE A 11 -7.37 13.32 15.29
N SER A 12 -7.68 14.33 16.10
CA SER A 12 -8.93 15.10 15.99
C SER A 12 -8.83 16.28 15.03
N ALA A 13 -7.62 16.66 14.63
CA ALA A 13 -7.32 17.74 13.69
C ALA A 13 -6.46 17.23 12.54
N GLN A 14 -6.45 17.97 11.43
CA GLN A 14 -5.53 17.69 10.32
C GLN A 14 -4.09 17.96 10.75
N THR A 15 -3.15 17.21 10.17
CA THR A 15 -1.72 17.44 10.37
C THR A 15 -1.33 18.77 9.74
N ASP A 16 -0.45 19.52 10.40
CA ASP A 16 0.10 20.74 9.84
C ASP A 16 0.86 20.46 8.54
N PRO A 17 0.67 21.21 7.44
CA PRO A 17 1.33 20.96 6.16
C PRO A 17 2.85 20.87 6.25
N LEU A 18 3.50 21.65 7.12
CA LEU A 18 4.95 21.57 7.32
C LEU A 18 5.36 20.23 7.93
N MET A 19 4.56 19.72 8.88
CA MET A 19 4.79 18.41 9.47
C MET A 19 4.54 17.28 8.45
N GLU A 20 3.57 17.45 7.55
CA GLU A 20 3.36 16.48 6.46
C GLU A 20 4.54 16.41 5.51
N GLN A 21 5.09 17.56 5.12
CA GLN A 21 6.28 17.62 4.28
C GLN A 21 7.51 17.04 4.98
N PHE A 22 7.69 17.36 6.26
CA PHE A 22 8.82 16.86 7.03
C PHE A 22 8.79 15.33 7.22
N GLY A 23 7.59 14.76 7.39
CA GLY A 23 7.40 13.32 7.55
C GLY A 23 7.33 12.52 6.24
N ASN A 24 7.30 13.18 5.09
CA ASN A 24 7.23 12.52 3.78
C ASN A 24 8.60 11.97 3.39
N SER A 25 8.68 10.66 3.11
CA SER A 25 9.89 9.99 2.67
C SER A 25 9.82 9.51 1.21
N LEU A 26 8.70 9.70 0.52
CA LEU A 26 8.44 9.14 -0.80
C LEU A 26 9.53 9.48 -1.83
N ASP A 27 10.01 10.73 -1.85
CA ASP A 27 11.06 11.17 -2.78
C ASP A 27 12.36 10.37 -2.61
N ILE A 28 12.59 9.86 -1.40
CA ILE A 28 13.74 9.04 -1.05
C ILE A 28 13.40 7.56 -1.25
N ASP A 29 12.34 7.05 -0.63
CA ASP A 29 12.05 5.62 -0.52
C ASP A 29 11.41 4.98 -1.77
N ARG A 30 11.00 5.76 -2.77
CA ARG A 30 10.40 5.23 -4.02
C ARG A 30 11.25 4.19 -4.75
N HIS A 31 12.57 4.18 -4.53
CA HIS A 31 13.46 3.16 -5.10
C HIS A 31 13.24 1.77 -4.50
N LEU A 32 12.55 1.67 -3.36
CA LEU A 32 12.17 0.41 -2.70
C LEU A 32 10.88 -0.20 -3.28
N PHE A 33 10.24 0.44 -4.26
CA PHE A 33 8.97 0.01 -4.84
C PHE A 33 8.93 -1.48 -5.19
N ASP A 34 9.90 -1.98 -5.96
CA ASP A 34 9.92 -3.37 -6.40
C ASP A 34 10.12 -4.35 -5.23
N ALA A 35 10.89 -3.94 -4.23
CA ALA A 35 11.08 -4.75 -3.03
C ALA A 35 9.79 -4.83 -2.19
N ASP A 36 9.08 -3.71 -2.03
CA ASP A 36 7.80 -3.69 -1.31
C ASP A 36 6.73 -4.51 -2.04
N ILE A 37 6.67 -4.45 -3.38
CA ILE A 37 5.78 -5.31 -4.18
C ILE A 37 6.09 -6.79 -3.93
N ALA A 38 7.36 -7.20 -3.97
CA ALA A 38 7.74 -8.58 -3.73
C ALA A 38 7.33 -9.07 -2.33
N VAL A 39 7.59 -8.26 -1.30
CA VAL A 39 7.20 -8.56 0.08
C VAL A 39 5.66 -8.64 0.22
N ASN A 40 4.92 -7.73 -0.43
CA ASN A 40 3.45 -7.77 -0.42
C ASN A 40 2.89 -9.05 -1.06
N LYS A 41 3.52 -9.57 -2.13
CA LYS A 41 3.10 -10.82 -2.77
C LYS A 41 3.28 -12.02 -1.83
N GLU A 42 4.44 -12.14 -1.21
CA GLU A 42 4.70 -13.20 -0.22
C GLU A 42 3.80 -13.07 1.00
N TRP A 43 3.56 -11.84 1.47
CA TRP A 43 2.66 -11.59 2.58
C TRP A 43 1.22 -11.98 2.28
N ALA A 44 0.75 -11.76 1.05
CA ALA A 44 -0.57 -12.23 0.63
C ALA A 44 -0.70 -13.77 0.72
N GLN A 45 0.36 -14.52 0.40
CA GLN A 45 0.39 -15.97 0.57
C GLN A 45 0.39 -16.36 2.06
N ALA A 46 1.22 -15.71 2.89
CA ALA A 46 1.22 -15.93 4.33
C ALA A 46 -0.15 -15.66 4.97
N LEU A 47 -0.87 -14.63 4.52
CA LEU A 47 -2.23 -14.33 4.96
C LEU A 47 -3.24 -15.41 4.56
N ALA A 48 -3.01 -16.12 3.45
CA ALA A 48 -3.83 -17.27 3.07
C ALA A 48 -3.58 -18.48 3.99
N GLU A 49 -2.32 -18.73 4.35
CA GLU A 49 -1.95 -19.83 5.26
C GLU A 49 -2.61 -19.70 6.64
N ILE A 50 -2.77 -18.48 7.14
CA ILE A 50 -3.43 -18.20 8.43
C ILE A 50 -4.94 -17.96 8.30
N GLY A 51 -5.52 -18.13 7.10
CA GLY A 51 -6.96 -18.01 6.84
C GLY A 51 -7.52 -16.58 6.87
N VAL A 52 -6.65 -15.55 6.82
CA VAL A 52 -7.10 -14.17 6.61
C VAL A 52 -7.54 -14.00 5.15
N TYR A 53 -6.78 -14.56 4.21
CA TYR A 53 -7.21 -14.76 2.83
C TYR A 53 -7.63 -16.21 2.59
N ASN A 54 -8.45 -16.43 1.57
CA ASN A 54 -8.45 -17.72 0.88
C ASN A 54 -7.44 -17.69 -0.29
N GLN A 55 -7.12 -18.84 -0.88
CA GLN A 55 -6.11 -18.92 -1.95
C GLN A 55 -6.45 -18.02 -3.15
N ASN A 56 -7.71 -17.99 -3.58
CA ASN A 56 -8.14 -17.16 -4.70
C ASN A 56 -8.02 -15.66 -4.38
N GLU A 57 -8.28 -15.25 -3.14
CA GLU A 57 -8.04 -13.87 -2.67
C GLU A 57 -6.55 -13.51 -2.73
N ALA A 58 -5.66 -14.40 -2.27
CA ALA A 58 -4.21 -14.18 -2.32
C ALA A 58 -3.69 -14.11 -3.76
N ASP A 59 -4.18 -14.98 -4.64
CA ASP A 59 -3.81 -14.98 -6.07
C ASP A 59 -4.28 -13.70 -6.77
N GLN A 60 -5.47 -13.19 -6.44
CA GLN A 60 -5.97 -11.90 -6.95
C GLN A 60 -5.12 -10.73 -6.49
N VAL A 61 -4.70 -10.73 -5.22
CA VAL A 61 -3.80 -9.71 -4.67
C VAL A 61 -2.46 -9.76 -5.39
N ALA A 62 -1.85 -10.95 -5.53
CA ALA A 62 -0.57 -11.12 -6.20
C ALA A 62 -0.60 -10.67 -7.68
N LEU A 63 -1.66 -11.05 -8.41
CA LEU A 63 -1.85 -10.63 -9.79
C LEU A 63 -2.01 -9.10 -9.91
N THR A 64 -2.74 -8.50 -8.98
CA THR A 64 -2.95 -7.05 -8.97
C THR A 64 -1.66 -6.29 -8.66
N LEU A 65 -0.82 -6.83 -7.76
CA LEU A 65 0.51 -6.29 -7.48
C LEU A 65 1.42 -6.34 -8.72
N ASP A 66 1.36 -7.41 -9.52
CA ASP A 66 2.10 -7.50 -10.79
C ASP A 66 1.61 -6.44 -11.80
N GLN A 67 0.31 -6.18 -11.85
CA GLN A 67 -0.26 -5.12 -12.69
C GLN A 67 0.18 -3.73 -12.22
N ILE A 68 0.17 -3.47 -10.91
CA ILE A 68 0.67 -2.22 -10.32
C ILE A 68 2.15 -2.03 -10.66
N GLN A 69 2.97 -3.08 -10.52
CA GLN A 69 4.39 -3.05 -10.91
C GLN A 69 4.58 -2.69 -12.38
N SER A 70 3.86 -3.37 -13.26
CA SER A 70 3.90 -3.10 -14.70
C SER A 70 3.47 -1.67 -15.04
N ASP A 71 2.39 -1.19 -14.43
CA ASP A 71 1.87 0.16 -14.65
C ASP A 71 2.81 1.24 -14.13
N PHE A 72 3.47 1.01 -12.99
CA PHE A 72 4.45 1.94 -12.43
C PHE A 72 5.65 2.11 -13.35
N HIS A 73 6.24 1.00 -13.80
CA HIS A 73 7.41 1.04 -14.70
C HIS A 73 7.10 1.61 -16.09
N GLN A 74 5.84 1.50 -16.52
CA GLN A 74 5.37 2.11 -17.78
C GLN A 74 4.90 3.57 -17.61
N GLY A 75 4.93 4.12 -16.40
CA GLY A 75 4.44 5.46 -16.12
C GLY A 75 2.92 5.64 -16.31
N ARG A 76 2.14 4.55 -16.24
CA ARG A 76 0.68 4.53 -16.43
C ARG A 76 -0.10 4.88 -15.17
N ILE A 77 0.54 4.78 -14.01
CA ILE A 77 -0.04 5.22 -12.74
C ILE A 77 0.80 6.34 -12.13
N HIS A 78 0.11 7.24 -11.46
CA HIS A 78 0.72 8.31 -10.71
C HIS A 78 0.68 7.99 -9.22
N VAL A 79 1.69 8.48 -8.50
CA VAL A 79 1.71 8.44 -7.04
C VAL A 79 0.43 9.13 -6.55
N PRO A 80 -0.37 8.48 -5.69
CA PRO A 80 -1.57 9.10 -5.17
C PRO A 80 -1.25 10.32 -4.30
N GLU A 81 -2.15 11.31 -4.31
CA GLU A 81 -2.00 12.46 -3.42
C GLU A 81 -2.02 12.04 -1.94
N MET A 82 -1.28 12.79 -1.11
CA MET A 82 -1.21 12.66 0.35
C MET A 82 -0.71 11.28 0.85
N VAL A 83 0.14 10.60 0.10
CA VAL A 83 0.90 9.43 0.60
C VAL A 83 2.23 9.89 1.18
N GLU A 84 2.60 9.31 2.32
CA GLU A 84 3.84 9.68 3.03
C GLU A 84 5.08 8.94 2.51
N ASP A 85 4.89 7.70 2.10
CA ASP A 85 5.95 6.76 1.70
C ASP A 85 5.47 5.85 0.55
N ILE A 86 6.41 5.12 -0.07
CA ILE A 86 6.10 4.18 -1.16
C ILE A 86 5.18 3.04 -0.72
N HIS A 87 5.29 2.63 0.55
CA HIS A 87 4.52 1.52 1.08
C HIS A 87 3.02 1.87 1.17
N SER A 88 2.71 3.08 1.59
CA SER A 88 1.35 3.62 1.61
C SER A 88 0.82 3.83 0.19
N ALA A 89 1.67 4.20 -0.77
CA ALA A 89 1.28 4.26 -2.17
C ALA A 89 0.86 2.88 -2.70
N ASN A 90 1.64 1.83 -2.45
CA ASN A 90 1.33 0.46 -2.83
C ASN A 90 0.01 -0.04 -2.22
N GLU A 91 -0.20 0.17 -0.93
CA GLU A 91 -1.44 -0.22 -0.25
C GLU A 91 -2.65 0.55 -0.78
N LYS A 92 -2.48 1.84 -1.12
CA LYS A 92 -3.53 2.66 -1.71
C LYS A 92 -3.89 2.19 -3.12
N TRP A 93 -2.91 1.95 -3.99
CA TRP A 93 -3.17 1.41 -5.34
C TRP A 93 -3.85 0.04 -5.27
N LEU A 94 -3.43 -0.83 -4.36
CA LEU A 94 -4.05 -2.14 -4.18
C LEU A 94 -5.50 -2.02 -3.69
N THR A 95 -5.76 -1.12 -2.74
CA THR A 95 -7.10 -0.82 -2.22
C THR A 95 -8.00 -0.19 -3.29
N GLU A 96 -7.46 0.70 -4.13
CA GLU A 96 -8.22 1.30 -5.23
C GLU A 96 -8.66 0.25 -6.28
N ARG A 97 -7.84 -0.78 -6.51
CA ARG A 97 -8.14 -1.86 -7.47
C ARG A 97 -9.02 -2.97 -6.89
N LEU A 98 -8.84 -3.33 -5.62
CA LEU A 98 -9.49 -4.49 -4.99
C LEU A 98 -10.48 -4.14 -3.86
N GLY A 99 -10.63 -2.86 -3.53
CA GLY A 99 -11.43 -2.41 -2.40
C GLY A 99 -10.97 -3.02 -1.08
N ARG A 100 -11.93 -3.50 -0.28
CA ARG A 100 -11.69 -4.11 1.03
C ARG A 100 -10.74 -5.30 1.01
N LEU A 101 -10.65 -6.02 -0.12
CA LEU A 101 -9.70 -7.12 -0.26
C LEU A 101 -8.25 -6.61 -0.21
N GLY A 102 -7.97 -5.47 -0.87
CA GLY A 102 -6.67 -4.82 -0.84
C GLY A 102 -6.31 -4.27 0.55
N GLU A 103 -7.28 -3.69 1.28
CA GLU A 103 -7.06 -3.16 2.63
C GLU A 103 -6.55 -4.22 3.63
N LYS A 104 -6.94 -5.48 3.43
CA LYS A 104 -6.52 -6.60 4.30
C LYS A 104 -5.03 -6.90 4.25
N ILE A 105 -4.28 -6.41 3.25
CA ILE A 105 -2.85 -6.72 3.09
C ILE A 105 -2.01 -6.26 4.29
N HIS A 106 -2.45 -5.23 5.01
CA HIS A 106 -1.74 -4.71 6.19
C HIS A 106 -2.02 -5.52 7.47
N THR A 107 -2.89 -6.54 7.42
CA THR A 107 -3.24 -7.35 8.59
C THR A 107 -1.99 -8.01 9.16
N GLY A 108 -1.75 -7.84 10.46
CA GLY A 108 -0.61 -8.47 11.16
C GLY A 108 0.76 -7.90 10.79
N ARG A 109 0.83 -6.79 10.04
CA ARG A 109 2.08 -6.17 9.60
C ARG A 109 2.29 -4.79 10.23
N SER A 110 3.55 -4.39 10.33
CA SER A 110 4.01 -3.06 10.73
C SER A 110 4.98 -2.52 9.68
N ARG A 111 5.23 -1.20 9.70
CA ARG A 111 6.27 -0.54 8.89
C ARG A 111 7.69 -0.68 9.45
N ASN A 112 7.81 -1.20 10.69
CA ASN A 112 9.09 -1.42 11.37
C ASN A 112 9.92 -2.54 10.75
#